data_AF-A0A2E2TWV9-F1
#
_entry.id   AF-A0A2E2TWV9-F1
#
_cell.length_a   1.000
_cell.length_b   1.000
_cell.length_c   1.000
_cell.angle_alpha   90.00
_cell.angle_beta   90.00
_cell.angle_gamma   90.00
#
_symmetry.space_group_name_H-M   'P 1'
#
loop_
_entity.id
_entity.type
_entity.pdbx_description
1 polymer ?
#
loop_
_entity_poly.entity_id
_entity_poly.type
_entity_poly.pdbx_seq_one_letter_code
_entity_poly.pdbx_strand_id
1 'polypeptide(L)'
;MHKLIAIILFFCTFSVQAIPLKAQHHGHGQLHAQNLLVMLHHTQNDPNEFVNLVDAFNQRGFYPISVDFRSSVISHWQNAAKGIKSMNDLRAKSFPEADEFYGDIVQFLKDLRATYPGKQIVVAASGNMAEQSLKAARDYPSVVDGLLLFTPEFSSEENRNRLSKATRVPVFVTASDDQIKEVQRFVIGVQTRSKMAYLPEGPSSFGAYALQNNTQEKEFTWQALDDFIYHYFPAPGRANS
;
A
#
# COMPACT_ATOMS: atom_id res chain seq x y z
N MET A 1 24.85 19.39 9.20
CA MET A 1 24.04 19.95 8.09
C MET A 1 22.66 19.31 8.11
N HIS A 2 21.64 20.01 8.61
CA HIS A 2 20.26 19.54 8.56
C HIS A 2 19.71 19.81 7.16
N LYS A 3 19.43 18.76 6.38
CA LYS A 3 18.74 18.90 5.10
C LYS A 3 17.29 19.26 5.39
N LEU A 4 16.86 20.43 4.91
CA LEU A 4 15.47 20.86 4.95
C LEU A 4 14.64 19.86 4.13
N ILE A 5 13.78 19.08 4.77
CA ILE A 5 12.77 18.28 4.07
C ILE A 5 11.71 19.26 3.58
N ALA A 6 11.74 19.61 2.30
CA ALA A 6 10.67 20.37 1.69
C ALA A 6 9.45 19.44 1.54
N ILE A 7 8.56 19.46 2.53
CA ILE A 7 7.23 18.86 2.40
C ILE A 7 6.44 19.75 1.44
N ILE A 8 6.47 19.43 0.15
CA ILE A 8 5.57 20.07 -0.81
C ILE A 8 4.20 19.42 -0.63
N LEU A 9 3.32 20.09 0.12
CA LEU A 9 1.90 19.73 0.20
C LEU A 9 1.22 20.17 -1.10
N PHE A 10 1.08 19.26 -2.06
CA PHE A 10 0.13 19.44 -3.16
C PHE A 10 -1.26 19.08 -2.65
N PHE A 11 -2.12 20.09 -2.46
CA PHE A 11 -3.55 19.87 -2.28
C PHE A 11 -4.18 19.59 -3.64
N CYS A 12 -4.06 18.36 -4.14
CA CYS A 12 -4.97 17.90 -5.20
C CYS A 12 -6.26 17.43 -4.51
N THR A 13 -7.18 18.38 -4.30
CA THR A 13 -8.56 18.08 -3.93
C THR A 13 -9.25 17.43 -5.11
N PHE A 14 -9.72 16.18 -4.99
CA PHE A 14 -11.02 15.71 -5.49
C PHE A 14 -11.25 14.27 -4.98
N SER A 15 -11.92 14.11 -3.84
CA SER A 15 -12.64 12.87 -3.53
C SER A 15 -13.93 12.84 -4.34
N VAL A 16 -14.40 11.63 -4.69
CA VAL A 16 -15.71 11.40 -5.31
C VAL A 16 -16.85 11.99 -4.47
N GLN A 17 -16.64 12.21 -3.17
CA GLN A 17 -17.62 12.75 -2.22
C GLN A 17 -17.31 14.19 -1.75
N ALA A 18 -16.47 14.94 -2.47
CA ALA A 18 -16.08 16.33 -2.13
C ALA A 18 -15.37 16.50 -0.76
N ILE A 19 -14.85 15.40 -0.18
CA ILE A 19 -14.01 15.46 1.02
C ILE A 19 -12.54 15.59 0.60
N PRO A 20 -11.77 16.57 1.08
CA PRO A 20 -10.37 16.69 0.71
C PRO A 20 -9.57 15.47 1.21
N LEU A 21 -8.86 14.82 0.30
CA LEU A 21 -7.88 13.78 0.63
C LEU A 21 -6.55 14.43 1.00
N LYS A 22 -5.81 13.83 1.92
CA LYS A 22 -4.46 14.29 2.28
C LYS A 22 -3.43 13.38 1.63
N ALA A 23 -2.82 13.87 0.56
CA ALA A 23 -1.63 13.26 -0.01
C ALA A 23 -0.38 13.98 0.51
N GLN A 24 0.62 13.22 0.96
CA GLN A 24 1.92 13.75 1.35
C GLN A 24 2.98 13.17 0.44
N HIS A 25 3.73 14.07 -0.19
CA HIS A 25 4.84 13.75 -1.08
C HIS A 25 6.14 13.80 -0.28
N HIS A 26 6.95 12.74 -0.35
CA HIS A 26 8.11 12.58 0.52
C HIS A 26 9.46 12.55 -0.22
N GLY A 27 9.65 13.45 -1.19
CA GLY A 27 10.88 13.51 -1.98
C GLY A 27 11.92 14.51 -1.46
N HIS A 28 13.20 14.13 -1.44
CA HIS A 28 14.34 15.04 -1.22
C HIS A 28 14.69 15.93 -2.43
N GLY A 29 13.67 16.51 -3.10
CA GLY A 29 13.87 17.52 -4.14
C GLY A 29 14.19 17.00 -5.55
N GLN A 30 13.99 15.71 -5.85
CA GLN A 30 14.14 15.20 -7.22
C GLN A 30 12.94 14.37 -7.67
N LEU A 31 12.11 14.95 -8.55
CA LEU A 31 11.12 14.24 -9.39
C LEU A 31 11.79 13.34 -10.47
N HIS A 32 13.09 13.08 -10.35
CA HIS A 32 13.86 12.23 -11.26
C HIS A 32 13.64 10.74 -11.01
N ALA A 33 13.07 10.35 -9.85
CA ALA A 33 12.64 8.98 -9.61
C ALA A 33 11.70 8.51 -10.74
N GLN A 34 11.98 7.34 -11.31
CA GLN A 34 11.12 6.75 -12.35
C GLN A 34 9.88 6.09 -11.75
N ASN A 35 9.94 5.71 -10.47
CA ASN A 35 8.93 4.89 -9.82
C ASN A 35 8.27 5.70 -8.70
N LEU A 36 6.99 5.98 -8.83
CA LEU A 36 6.15 6.54 -7.78
C LEU A 36 5.67 5.38 -6.90
N LEU A 37 5.73 5.54 -5.58
CA LEU A 37 5.24 4.55 -4.62
C LEU A 37 4.06 5.13 -3.84
N VAL A 38 2.84 4.70 -4.16
CA VAL A 38 1.64 5.10 -3.44
C VAL A 38 1.46 4.20 -2.23
N MET A 39 1.49 4.76 -1.03
CA MET A 39 1.44 4.02 0.23
C MET A 39 0.07 4.18 0.89
N LEU A 40 -0.64 3.05 1.03
CA LEU A 40 -2.01 2.95 1.52
C LEU A 40 -2.03 2.16 2.83
N HIS A 41 -2.19 2.88 3.94
CA HIS A 41 -2.26 2.26 5.26
C HIS A 41 -3.59 1.52 5.48
N HIS A 42 -3.58 0.54 6.38
CA HIS A 42 -4.78 -0.20 6.74
C HIS A 42 -5.84 0.73 7.36
N THR A 43 -7.13 0.55 7.06
CA THR A 43 -8.19 1.51 7.45
C THR A 43 -8.39 1.68 8.96
N GLN A 44 -7.90 0.74 9.77
CA GLN A 44 -8.02 0.76 11.24
C GLN A 44 -6.68 1.01 11.94
N ASN A 45 -5.58 1.19 11.18
CA ASN A 45 -4.24 1.36 11.75
C ASN A 45 -3.80 2.83 11.78
N ASP A 46 -2.65 3.02 12.42
CA ASP A 46 -1.94 4.28 12.49
C ASP A 46 -1.70 4.85 11.08
N PRO A 47 -2.13 6.09 10.76
CA PRO A 47 -1.77 6.74 9.51
C PRO A 47 -0.24 6.86 9.32
N ASN A 48 0.54 6.70 10.39
CA ASN A 48 1.99 6.67 10.35
C ASN A 48 2.60 5.30 10.01
N GLU A 49 1.79 4.28 9.70
CA GLU A 49 2.26 2.93 9.34
C GLU A 49 3.38 2.97 8.28
N PHE A 50 3.30 3.88 7.30
CA PHE A 50 4.32 4.01 6.26
C PHE A 50 5.30 5.17 6.47
N VAL A 51 5.09 6.04 7.46
CA VAL A 51 5.88 7.27 7.63
C VAL A 51 7.35 6.96 7.89
N ASN A 52 7.65 5.95 8.71
CA ASN A 52 9.04 5.56 9.01
C ASN A 52 9.70 4.78 7.85
N LEU A 53 8.95 4.38 6.83
CA LEU A 53 9.44 3.63 5.67
C LEU A 53 9.81 4.52 4.50
N VAL A 54 9.42 5.80 4.54
CA VAL A 54 9.68 6.80 3.50
C VAL A 54 11.14 6.83 3.08
N ASP A 55 12.06 6.99 4.03
CA ASP A 55 13.49 7.11 3.72
C ASP A 55 14.05 5.82 3.14
N ALA A 56 13.58 4.67 3.63
CA ALA A 56 13.98 3.36 3.13
C ALA A 56 13.54 3.17 1.67
N PHE A 57 12.33 3.59 1.30
CA PHE A 57 11.85 3.53 -0.09
C PHE A 57 12.51 4.56 -1.00
N ASN A 58 12.77 5.77 -0.50
CA ASN A 58 13.56 6.78 -1.23
C ASN A 58 14.94 6.24 -1.63
N GLN A 59 15.64 5.57 -0.71
CA GLN A 59 16.95 4.95 -0.98
C GLN A 59 16.89 3.83 -2.03
N ARG A 60 15.71 3.25 -2.25
CA ARG A 60 15.44 2.21 -3.26
C ARG A 60 15.01 2.78 -4.62
N GLY A 61 15.02 4.11 -4.77
CA GLY A 61 14.72 4.79 -6.02
C GLY A 61 13.23 5.07 -6.25
N PHE A 62 12.39 4.85 -5.25
CA PHE A 62 11.01 5.29 -5.29
C PHE A 62 10.87 6.77 -4.91
N TYR A 63 9.77 7.36 -5.36
CA TYR A 63 9.24 8.61 -4.83
C TYR A 63 7.97 8.29 -4.02
N PRO A 64 8.05 8.20 -2.68
CA PRO A 64 6.92 7.81 -1.85
C PRO A 64 5.86 8.91 -1.77
N ILE A 65 4.61 8.49 -1.90
CA ILE A 65 3.41 9.32 -1.75
C ILE A 65 2.50 8.59 -0.77
N SER A 66 2.36 9.09 0.46
CA SER A 66 1.37 8.54 1.39
C SER A 66 0.04 9.25 1.19
N VAL A 67 -1.04 8.48 1.13
CA VAL A 67 -2.38 9.03 0.98
C VAL A 67 -3.26 8.51 2.10
N ASP A 68 -3.89 9.44 2.79
CA ASP A 68 -4.90 9.15 3.80
C ASP A 68 -6.28 9.30 3.16
N PHE A 69 -6.90 8.16 2.88
CA PHE A 69 -8.22 8.08 2.25
C PHE A 69 -9.36 8.27 3.25
N ARG A 70 -9.17 9.06 4.31
CA ARG A 70 -10.11 9.30 5.43
C ARG A 70 -10.10 8.19 6.48
N SER A 71 -9.14 7.28 6.41
CA SER A 71 -8.91 6.22 7.40
C SER A 71 -8.40 6.77 8.73
N SER A 72 -7.64 7.87 8.75
CA SER A 72 -7.24 8.50 10.02
C SER A 72 -8.39 9.22 10.73
N VAL A 73 -9.34 9.75 9.96
CA VAL A 73 -10.56 10.37 10.51
C VAL A 73 -11.33 9.29 11.26
N ILE A 74 -11.49 8.11 10.66
CA ILE A 74 -12.08 6.93 11.30
C ILE A 74 -11.36 6.56 12.60
N SER A 75 -10.03 6.47 12.61
CA SER A 75 -9.27 6.14 13.82
C SER A 75 -9.37 7.22 14.90
N HIS A 76 -9.45 8.50 14.52
CA HIS A 76 -9.70 9.60 15.46
C HIS A 76 -11.09 9.53 16.06
N TRP A 77 -12.14 9.23 15.28
CA TRP A 77 -13.49 9.02 15.81
C TRP A 77 -13.55 7.81 16.75
N GLN A 78 -12.85 6.71 16.45
CA GLN A 78 -12.74 5.55 17.33
C GLN A 78 -12.07 5.90 18.67
N ASN A 79 -11.01 6.71 18.64
CA ASN A 79 -10.31 7.16 19.85
C ASN A 79 -11.10 8.20 20.66
N ALA A 80 -11.84 9.09 19.99
CA ALA A 80 -12.75 10.04 20.64
C ALA A 80 -13.99 9.35 21.23
N ALA A 81 -14.37 8.19 20.67
CA ALA A 81 -15.47 7.37 21.12
C ALA A 81 -15.17 6.48 22.34
N LYS A 82 -14.11 6.76 23.12
CA LYS A 82 -13.75 6.07 24.39
C LYS A 82 -14.80 6.18 25.52
N GLY A 83 -16.05 6.51 25.21
CA GLY A 83 -17.24 6.40 26.07
C GLY A 83 -18.44 5.70 25.40
N ILE A 84 -18.29 5.10 24.22
CA ILE A 84 -19.37 4.42 23.47
C ILE A 84 -19.33 2.90 23.76
N LYS A 85 -20.48 2.35 24.15
CA LYS A 85 -20.63 1.06 24.85
C LYS A 85 -20.30 -0.21 24.03
N SER A 86 -20.18 -0.12 22.70
CA SER A 86 -19.70 -1.26 21.90
C SER A 86 -19.08 -0.81 20.57
N MET A 87 -18.04 -1.51 20.11
CA MET A 87 -17.47 -1.35 18.75
C MET A 87 -18.53 -1.57 17.65
N ASN A 88 -19.56 -2.37 17.93
CA ASN A 88 -20.62 -2.68 16.97
C ASN A 88 -21.57 -1.49 16.75
N ASP A 89 -21.84 -0.69 17.78
CA ASP A 89 -22.67 0.53 17.66
C ASP A 89 -21.96 1.64 16.89
N LEU A 90 -20.63 1.68 16.97
CA LEU A 90 -19.81 2.56 16.15
C LEU A 90 -19.82 2.10 14.70
N ARG A 91 -19.49 0.82 14.43
CA ARG A 91 -19.52 0.21 13.09
C ARG A 91 -20.87 0.42 12.38
N ALA A 92 -21.98 0.25 13.09
CA ALA A 92 -23.32 0.40 12.53
C ALA A 92 -23.74 1.86 12.25
N LYS A 93 -23.04 2.87 12.79
CA LYS A 93 -23.49 4.26 12.73
C LYS A 93 -22.92 5.09 11.59
N SER A 94 -21.65 4.95 11.19
CA SER A 94 -21.09 5.84 10.15
C SER A 94 -19.73 5.42 9.57
N PHE A 95 -19.38 4.13 9.50
CA PHE A 95 -18.09 3.75 8.89
C PHE A 95 -18.28 3.36 7.44
N PRO A 96 -17.67 4.12 6.50
CA PRO A 96 -17.51 3.69 5.14
C PRO A 96 -16.94 2.27 5.11
N GLU A 97 -17.63 1.33 4.48
CA GLU A 97 -17.03 0.03 4.19
C GLU A 97 -15.79 0.23 3.30
N ALA A 98 -14.86 -0.73 3.25
CA ALA A 98 -13.64 -0.61 2.45
C ALA A 98 -13.93 -0.26 0.96
N ASP A 99 -15.11 -0.63 0.47
CA ASP A 99 -15.60 -0.31 -0.88
C ASP A 99 -15.91 1.18 -1.10
N GLU A 100 -16.15 1.97 -0.04
CA GLU A 100 -16.35 3.42 -0.15
C GLU A 100 -15.05 4.19 -0.41
N PHE A 101 -13.88 3.62 -0.09
CA PHE A 101 -12.58 4.19 -0.47
C PHE A 101 -12.16 3.85 -1.88
N TYR A 102 -12.76 2.80 -2.48
CA TYR A 102 -12.36 2.29 -3.78
C TYR A 102 -12.43 3.36 -4.87
N GLY A 103 -13.53 4.12 -4.90
CA GLY A 103 -13.71 5.21 -5.87
C GLY A 103 -12.63 6.28 -5.75
N ASP A 104 -12.26 6.66 -4.53
CA ASP A 104 -11.21 7.66 -4.28
C ASP A 104 -9.83 7.13 -4.66
N ILE A 105 -9.51 5.87 -4.33
CA ILE A 105 -8.24 5.23 -4.71
C ILE A 105 -8.09 5.20 -6.23
N VAL A 106 -9.13 4.76 -6.94
CA VAL A 106 -9.14 4.72 -8.40
C VAL A 106 -8.97 6.11 -8.99
N GLN A 107 -9.70 7.11 -8.49
CA GLN A 107 -9.59 8.47 -9.00
C GLN A 107 -8.20 9.05 -8.76
N PHE A 108 -7.65 8.88 -7.55
CA PHE A 108 -6.30 9.32 -7.22
C PHE A 108 -5.25 8.68 -8.13
N LEU A 109 -5.32 7.36 -8.38
CA LEU A 109 -4.37 6.67 -9.26
C LEU A 109 -4.48 7.14 -10.72
N LYS A 110 -5.71 7.43 -11.21
CA LYS A 110 -5.92 8.02 -12.54
C LYS A 110 -5.31 9.41 -12.64
N ASP A 111 -5.52 10.25 -11.63
CA ASP A 111 -4.97 11.61 -11.59
C ASP A 111 -3.44 11.58 -11.51
N LEU A 112 -2.89 10.66 -10.73
CA LEU A 112 -1.45 10.45 -10.63
C LEU A 112 -0.87 10.01 -11.98
N ARG A 113 -1.53 9.06 -12.67
CA ARG A 113 -1.14 8.61 -14.01
C ARG A 113 -1.18 9.75 -15.03
N ALA A 114 -2.21 10.60 -14.99
CA ALA A 114 -2.35 11.74 -15.88
C ALA A 114 -1.28 12.83 -15.60
N THR A 115 -0.96 13.05 -14.33
CA THR A 115 0.01 14.05 -13.88
C THR A 115 1.44 13.64 -14.20
N TYR A 116 1.75 12.34 -14.09
CA TYR A 116 3.10 11.80 -14.25
C TYR A 116 3.16 10.75 -15.38
N PRO A 117 2.93 11.17 -16.65
CA PRO A 117 2.96 10.24 -17.77
C PRO A 117 4.35 9.57 -17.90
N GLY A 118 4.36 8.28 -18.17
CA GLY A 118 5.57 7.49 -18.36
C GLY A 118 6.33 7.09 -17.08
N LYS A 119 5.89 7.54 -15.89
CA LYS A 119 6.41 7.04 -14.61
C LYS A 119 5.76 5.72 -14.23
N GLN A 120 6.47 4.82 -13.56
CA GLN A 120 5.84 3.64 -12.98
C GLN A 120 5.08 4.02 -11.70
N ILE A 121 3.86 3.50 -11.51
CA ILE A 121 3.05 3.66 -10.31
C ILE A 121 2.98 2.31 -9.61
N VAL A 122 3.70 2.18 -8.51
CA VAL A 122 3.66 1.01 -7.63
C VAL A 122 2.82 1.35 -6.41
N VAL A 123 1.94 0.43 -6.00
CA VAL A 123 1.10 0.62 -4.81
C VAL A 123 1.60 -0.30 -3.70
N ALA A 124 2.03 0.29 -2.58
CA ALA A 124 2.27 -0.40 -1.32
C ALA A 124 1.02 -0.29 -0.44
N ALA A 125 0.41 -1.41 -0.06
CA ALA A 125 -0.84 -1.41 0.67
C ALA A 125 -0.90 -2.49 1.74
N SER A 126 -1.51 -2.18 2.88
CA SER A 126 -1.66 -3.11 4.01
C SER A 126 -3.11 -3.51 4.27
N GLY A 127 -3.31 -4.74 4.74
CA GLY A 127 -4.62 -5.24 5.16
C GLY A 127 -5.68 -5.11 4.06
N ASN A 128 -6.87 -4.63 4.41
CA ASN A 128 -7.95 -4.41 3.45
C ASN A 128 -7.63 -3.45 2.27
N MET A 129 -6.69 -2.51 2.41
CA MET A 129 -6.28 -1.64 1.29
C MET A 129 -5.51 -2.41 0.22
N ALA A 130 -4.90 -3.56 0.57
CA ALA A 130 -4.29 -4.46 -0.40
C ALA A 130 -5.33 -5.06 -1.35
N GLU A 131 -6.49 -5.47 -0.82
CA GLU A 131 -7.61 -5.94 -1.66
C GLU A 131 -8.12 -4.83 -2.59
N GLN A 132 -8.29 -3.60 -2.08
CA GLN A 132 -8.75 -2.48 -2.89
C GLN A 132 -7.74 -2.11 -4.00
N SER A 133 -6.44 -2.20 -3.70
CA SER A 133 -5.37 -2.02 -4.69
C SER A 133 -5.40 -3.10 -5.78
N LEU A 134 -5.68 -4.36 -5.40
CA LEU A 134 -5.86 -5.46 -6.34
C LEU A 134 -7.10 -5.25 -7.22
N LYS A 135 -8.22 -4.79 -6.66
CA LYS A 135 -9.43 -4.43 -7.43
C LYS A 135 -9.08 -3.33 -8.44
N ALA A 136 -8.35 -2.29 -8.02
CA ALA A 136 -7.97 -1.17 -8.89
C ALA A 136 -7.06 -1.63 -10.04
N ALA A 137 -6.05 -2.46 -9.75
CA ALA A 137 -5.17 -3.03 -10.77
C ALA A 137 -5.90 -3.96 -11.76
N ARG A 138 -6.98 -4.62 -11.32
CA ARG A 138 -7.84 -5.41 -12.22
C ARG A 138 -8.71 -4.53 -13.11
N ASP A 139 -9.45 -3.60 -12.50
CA ASP A 139 -10.48 -2.83 -13.21
C ASP A 139 -9.86 -1.73 -14.09
N TYR A 140 -8.68 -1.24 -13.70
CA TYR A 140 -7.94 -0.18 -14.38
C TYR A 140 -6.46 -0.58 -14.55
N PRO A 141 -6.14 -1.60 -15.38
CA PRO A 141 -4.78 -2.15 -15.47
C PRO A 141 -3.72 -1.16 -15.97
N SER A 142 -4.11 0.00 -16.50
CA SER A 142 -3.18 1.06 -16.92
C SER A 142 -2.75 2.02 -15.81
N VAL A 143 -3.40 2.01 -14.64
CA VAL A 143 -3.13 2.98 -13.55
C VAL A 143 -2.22 2.43 -12.46
N VAL A 144 -1.92 1.13 -12.47
CA VAL A 144 -1.01 0.45 -11.53
C VAL A 144 -0.04 -0.40 -12.32
N ASP A 145 1.27 -0.23 -12.07
CA ASP A 145 2.34 -0.99 -12.70
C ASP A 145 2.91 -2.08 -11.78
N GLY A 146 2.60 -2.04 -10.49
CA GLY A 146 3.13 -2.98 -9.50
C GLY A 146 2.41 -2.91 -8.15
N LEU A 147 2.48 -4.00 -7.40
CA LEU A 147 1.85 -4.13 -6.09
C LEU A 147 2.84 -4.65 -5.04
N LEU A 148 2.91 -3.99 -3.89
CA LEU A 148 3.58 -4.45 -2.67
C LEU A 148 2.51 -4.61 -1.58
N LEU A 149 2.09 -5.84 -1.32
CA LEU A 149 0.93 -6.13 -0.47
C LEU A 149 1.40 -6.66 0.88
N PHE A 150 1.16 -5.91 1.95
CA PHE A 150 1.58 -6.31 3.30
C PHE A 150 0.37 -6.90 4.03
N THR A 151 0.44 -8.22 4.31
CA THR A 151 -0.60 -8.98 5.02
C THR A 151 -2.02 -8.70 4.50
N PRO A 152 -2.30 -8.98 3.20
CA PRO A 152 -3.56 -8.60 2.57
C PRO A 152 -4.74 -9.30 3.23
N GLU A 153 -5.80 -8.53 3.50
CA GLU A 153 -7.07 -9.08 4.01
C GLU A 153 -8.08 -9.15 2.89
N PHE A 154 -8.58 -10.35 2.63
CA PHE A 154 -9.60 -10.56 1.62
C PHE A 154 -10.99 -10.63 2.26
N SER A 155 -11.96 -9.97 1.63
CA SER A 155 -13.36 -9.96 2.05
C SER A 155 -14.01 -11.35 1.96
N SER A 156 -13.52 -12.21 1.05
CA SER A 156 -13.92 -13.62 0.95
C SER A 156 -12.91 -14.46 0.16
N GLU A 157 -12.99 -15.78 0.32
CA GLU A 157 -12.21 -16.74 -0.48
C GLU A 157 -12.52 -16.62 -1.99
N GLU A 158 -13.79 -16.42 -2.35
CA GLU A 158 -14.18 -16.18 -3.74
C GLU A 158 -13.49 -14.94 -4.29
N ASN A 159 -13.48 -13.85 -3.52
CA ASN A 159 -12.87 -12.61 -3.96
C ASN A 159 -11.36 -12.73 -4.09
N ARG A 160 -10.67 -13.39 -3.15
CA ARG A 160 -9.24 -13.73 -3.26
C ARG A 160 -8.94 -14.52 -4.53
N ASN A 161 -9.73 -15.56 -4.81
CA ASN A 161 -9.54 -16.41 -5.99
C ASN A 161 -9.80 -15.63 -7.29
N ARG A 162 -10.79 -14.73 -7.29
CA ARG A 162 -11.09 -13.83 -8.43
C ARG A 162 -9.94 -12.85 -8.67
N LEU A 163 -9.46 -12.18 -7.61
CA LEU A 163 -8.40 -11.18 -7.70
C LEU A 163 -7.07 -11.80 -8.11
N SER A 164 -6.65 -12.90 -7.49
CA SER A 164 -5.41 -13.61 -7.87
C SER A 164 -5.41 -13.99 -9.36
N LYS A 165 -6.49 -14.60 -9.86
CA LYS A 165 -6.63 -14.97 -11.28
C LYS A 165 -6.66 -13.75 -12.22
N ALA A 166 -6.92 -12.56 -11.71
CA ALA A 166 -6.98 -11.33 -12.49
C ALA A 166 -5.70 -10.48 -12.41
N THR A 167 -4.85 -10.69 -11.41
CA THR A 167 -3.57 -9.98 -11.27
C THR A 167 -2.62 -10.30 -12.43
N ARG A 168 -2.16 -9.26 -13.13
CA ARG A 168 -1.20 -9.34 -14.26
C ARG A 168 0.07 -8.52 -14.05
N VAL A 169 0.05 -7.55 -13.16
CA VAL A 169 1.21 -6.73 -12.77
C VAL A 169 2.14 -7.49 -11.82
N PRO A 170 3.44 -7.14 -11.73
CA PRO A 170 4.31 -7.65 -10.69
C PRO A 170 3.71 -7.47 -9.29
N VAL A 171 3.82 -8.50 -8.45
CA VAL A 171 3.28 -8.49 -7.09
C VAL A 171 4.25 -9.09 -6.08
N PHE A 172 4.55 -8.31 -5.04
CA PHE A 172 5.15 -8.79 -3.81
C PHE A 172 4.06 -8.91 -2.76
N VAL A 173 4.11 -9.95 -1.93
CA VAL A 173 3.17 -10.10 -0.83
C VAL A 173 3.84 -10.66 0.43
N THR A 174 3.47 -10.13 1.59
CA THR A 174 3.82 -10.72 2.90
C THR A 174 2.59 -11.33 3.55
N ALA A 175 2.81 -12.23 4.50
CA ALA A 175 1.76 -12.80 5.35
C ALA A 175 2.09 -12.56 6.82
N SER A 176 1.08 -12.43 7.67
CA SER A 176 1.22 -12.78 9.08
C SER A 176 1.14 -14.30 9.26
N ASP A 177 1.50 -14.79 10.43
CA ASP A 177 1.58 -16.21 10.79
C ASP A 177 0.23 -16.93 10.66
N ASP A 178 -0.86 -16.24 10.98
CA ASP A 178 -2.22 -16.73 10.81
C ASP A 178 -2.74 -16.64 9.35
N GLN A 179 -2.08 -15.85 8.49
CA GLN A 179 -2.48 -15.60 7.09
C GLN A 179 -1.70 -16.43 6.06
N ILE A 180 -0.67 -17.18 6.47
CA ILE A 180 0.24 -17.91 5.56
C ILE A 180 -0.54 -18.73 4.51
N LYS A 181 -1.53 -19.53 4.94
CA LYS A 181 -2.31 -20.39 4.04
C LYS A 181 -3.12 -19.58 3.03
N GLU A 182 -3.65 -18.45 3.44
CA GLU A 182 -4.44 -17.57 2.59
C GLU A 182 -3.56 -16.90 1.54
N VAL A 183 -2.44 -16.31 1.95
CA VAL A 183 -1.48 -15.66 1.05
C VAL A 183 -0.89 -16.67 0.06
N GLN A 184 -0.55 -17.89 0.51
CA GLN A 184 -0.09 -18.96 -0.39
C GLN A 184 -1.12 -19.25 -1.49
N ARG A 185 -2.41 -19.41 -1.14
CA ARG A 185 -3.48 -19.63 -2.13
C ARG A 185 -3.59 -18.47 -3.11
N PHE A 186 -3.51 -17.24 -2.61
CA PHE A 186 -3.51 -16.05 -3.46
C PHE A 186 -2.35 -16.09 -4.47
N VAL A 187 -1.11 -16.28 -4.00
CA VAL A 187 0.11 -16.28 -4.84
C VAL A 187 0.07 -17.38 -5.89
N ILE A 188 -0.40 -18.58 -5.55
CA ILE A 188 -0.58 -19.68 -6.51
C ILE A 188 -1.50 -19.24 -7.65
N GLY A 189 -2.60 -18.53 -7.35
CA GLY A 189 -3.57 -18.06 -8.33
C GLY A 189 -3.10 -16.89 -9.21
N VAL A 190 -2.08 -16.13 -8.78
CA VAL A 190 -1.56 -14.97 -9.54
C VAL A 190 -1.00 -15.39 -10.89
N GLN A 191 -1.41 -14.71 -11.96
CA GLN A 191 -1.08 -15.07 -13.34
C GLN A 191 0.19 -14.40 -13.90
N THR A 192 0.78 -13.46 -13.18
CA THR A 192 2.10 -12.91 -13.57
C THR A 192 3.22 -13.89 -13.19
N ARG A 193 4.29 -13.89 -13.98
CA ARG A 193 5.55 -14.55 -13.60
C ARG A 193 6.34 -13.72 -12.60
N SER A 194 6.04 -12.43 -12.51
CA SER A 194 6.70 -11.48 -11.62
C SER A 194 6.03 -11.46 -10.25
N LYS A 195 6.06 -12.58 -9.53
CA LYS A 195 5.46 -12.70 -8.20
C LYS A 195 6.43 -13.23 -7.17
N MET A 196 6.41 -12.64 -5.99
CA MET A 196 7.20 -13.08 -4.84
C MET A 196 6.35 -13.00 -3.58
N ALA A 197 6.57 -13.94 -2.66
CA ALA A 197 5.92 -13.95 -1.36
C ALA A 197 6.95 -14.17 -0.26
N TYR A 198 6.84 -13.42 0.82
CA TYR A 198 7.53 -13.70 2.08
C TYR A 198 6.54 -14.25 3.08
N LEU A 199 6.81 -15.46 3.59
CA LEU A 199 5.99 -16.16 4.56
C LEU A 199 6.83 -16.36 5.83
N PRO A 200 6.44 -15.78 6.97
CA PRO A 200 7.23 -15.87 8.20
C PRO A 200 7.21 -17.30 8.76
N GLU A 201 8.29 -17.70 9.42
CA GLU A 201 8.40 -19.01 10.09
C GLU A 201 7.93 -18.98 11.55
N GLY A 202 7.68 -17.79 12.11
CA GLY A 202 7.32 -17.59 13.51
C GLY A 202 6.40 -16.38 13.71
N PRO A 203 6.25 -15.90 14.96
CA PRO A 203 5.42 -14.73 15.28
C PRO A 203 5.80 -13.55 14.38
N SER A 204 4.78 -12.91 13.84
CA SER A 204 4.96 -11.95 12.76
C SER A 204 4.13 -10.70 12.99
N SER A 205 4.50 -9.64 12.28
CA SER A 205 3.85 -8.34 12.41
C SER A 205 2.83 -8.14 11.29
N PHE A 206 1.64 -7.62 11.64
CA PHE A 206 0.64 -7.28 10.64
C PHE A 206 1.02 -6.00 9.87
N GLY A 207 0.71 -5.96 8.58
CA GLY A 207 0.89 -4.82 7.70
C GLY A 207 2.36 -4.50 7.43
N ALA A 208 2.63 -3.24 7.14
CA ALA A 208 3.98 -2.75 6.88
C ALA A 208 4.82 -2.63 8.15
N TYR A 209 4.26 -2.93 9.34
CA TYR A 209 5.04 -3.03 10.58
C TYR A 209 6.05 -4.18 10.54
N ALA A 210 5.83 -5.20 9.71
CA ALA A 210 6.83 -6.23 9.42
C ALA A 210 8.16 -5.64 8.93
N LEU A 211 8.14 -4.44 8.34
CA LEU A 211 9.34 -3.73 7.88
C LEU A 211 9.97 -2.82 8.95
N GLN A 212 9.33 -2.61 10.10
CA GLN A 212 9.76 -1.64 11.10
C GLN A 212 10.31 -2.27 12.37
N ASN A 213 9.73 -3.41 12.78
CA ASN A 213 10.06 -4.01 14.06
C ASN A 213 11.52 -4.47 14.11
N ASN A 214 12.19 -4.29 15.25
CA ASN A 214 13.60 -4.67 15.39
C ASN A 214 13.75 -6.18 15.64
N THR A 215 13.29 -6.97 14.67
CA THR A 215 13.24 -8.42 14.70
C THR A 215 14.02 -8.98 13.50
N GLN A 216 14.40 -10.25 13.60
CA GLN A 216 14.98 -10.98 12.46
C GLN A 216 14.01 -11.05 11.27
N GLU A 217 12.70 -11.10 11.56
CA GLU A 217 11.63 -11.03 10.55
C GLU A 217 11.76 -9.79 9.67
N LYS A 218 12.07 -8.61 10.24
CA LYS A 218 12.25 -7.38 9.47
C LYS A 218 13.36 -7.53 8.44
N GLU A 219 14.49 -8.10 8.83
CA GLU A 219 15.65 -8.24 7.94
C GLU A 219 15.30 -9.14 6.75
N PHE A 220 14.66 -10.28 6.99
CA PHE A 220 14.24 -11.18 5.94
C PHE A 220 13.12 -10.61 5.06
N THR A 221 12.18 -9.86 5.66
CA THR A 221 11.13 -9.19 4.90
C THR A 221 11.72 -8.13 3.96
N TRP A 222 12.67 -7.31 4.46
CA TRP A 222 13.38 -6.34 3.62
C TRP A 222 14.23 -7.02 2.55
N GLN A 223 14.90 -8.12 2.86
CA GLN A 223 15.70 -8.85 1.88
C GLN A 223 14.82 -9.35 0.72
N ALA A 224 13.70 -10.01 1.02
CA ALA A 224 12.78 -10.47 -0.01
C ALA A 224 12.19 -9.30 -0.81
N LEU A 225 11.84 -8.19 -0.14
CA LEU A 225 11.34 -6.99 -0.80
C LEU A 225 12.39 -6.35 -1.71
N ASP A 226 13.65 -6.30 -1.27
CA ASP A 226 14.77 -5.74 -2.02
C ASP A 226 15.05 -6.56 -3.28
N ASP A 227 15.05 -7.89 -3.16
CA ASP A 227 15.17 -8.78 -4.30
C ASP A 227 14.05 -8.54 -5.31
N PHE A 228 12.80 -8.42 -4.84
CA PHE A 228 11.67 -8.12 -5.72
C PHE A 228 11.79 -6.75 -6.40
N ILE A 229 12.11 -5.69 -5.66
CA ILE A 229 12.27 -4.33 -6.19
C ILE A 229 13.42 -4.30 -7.20
N TYR A 230 14.54 -4.95 -6.90
CA TYR A 230 15.69 -5.00 -7.79
C TYR A 230 15.33 -5.59 -9.15
N HIS A 231 14.56 -6.68 -9.18
CA HIS A 231 14.21 -7.38 -10.41
C HIS A 231 13.12 -6.68 -11.24
N TYR A 232 12.16 -6.01 -10.60
CA TYR A 232 10.95 -5.52 -11.30
C TYR A 232 10.80 -3.99 -11.31
N PHE A 233 11.46 -3.29 -10.39
CA PHE A 233 11.38 -1.83 -10.24
C PHE A 233 12.77 -1.22 -9.97
N PRO A 234 13.79 -1.50 -10.79
CA PRO A 234 15.15 -1.05 -10.53
C PRO A 234 15.23 0.47 -10.54
N ALA A 235 16.05 1.03 -9.65
CA ALA A 235 16.37 2.45 -9.67
C ALA A 235 17.06 2.84 -11.00
N PRO A 236 16.86 4.07 -11.50
CA PRO A 236 17.54 4.56 -12.70
C PRO A 236 19.06 4.39 -12.57
N GLY A 237 19.69 3.78 -13.58
CA GLY A 237 21.14 3.53 -13.58
C GLY A 237 21.60 2.24 -12.88
N ARG A 238 20.68 1.42 -12.34
CA ARG A 238 20.99 0.07 -11.82
C ARG A 238 20.68 -1.07 -12.79
N ALA A 239 20.08 -0.79 -13.95
CA ALA A 239 19.75 -1.82 -14.93
C ALA A 239 21.03 -2.34 -15.62
N ASN A 240 21.43 -3.56 -15.24
CA ASN A 240 22.44 -4.44 -15.85
C ASN A 240 23.82 -3.83 -16.10
N SER A 241 24.61 -3.72 -15.03
CA SER A 241 26.06 -4.00 -15.08
C SER A 241 26.31 -5.50 -14.99
#